data_AF-A0A6M3X4J3-F1
#
_entry.id   AF-A0A6M3X4J3-F1
#
_cell.length_a   1.000
_cell.length_b   1.000
_cell.length_c   1.000
_cell.angle_alpha   90.00
_cell.angle_beta   90.00
_cell.angle_gamma   90.00
#
_symmetry.space_group_name_H-M   'P 1'
#
loop_
_entity.id
_entity.type
_entity.pdbx_description
1 polymer ?
#
loop_
_entity_poly.entity_id
_entity_poly.type
_entity_poly.pdbx_seq_one_letter_code
_entity_poly.pdbx_strand_id
1 'polypeptide(L)'
;MQIAKAMIQDPDVLTVLHNAKFDLRVLSQLNIHPAHCECTMQMAYLLGEPALSLKVLAYRIVGIEMRTYNQVTYAATQNKARAYLTNIISREWDDPEPIIRTGKDGTIKLSFPKNIKGKVKRLLAKAMDDPTIDRYSKWYAMDENGGRGQVEAVIGRMERAYLDEVDPQIAEKYAKLDAEATFAIYPYLHSQIQEYGLQGVLERDMDCIPMIIEMEDNGVLLDVAELESLKHDLDELTESTQTDINYLAGRYVNPRSSQQVVALLQDEGIYTDMETSTDASVLDQYKEHTIVNKIQDYRAYTKLQSTYVEGLMKSVGADGRVHTKFSTTRTETGRLASSKPALQNIPVRTELGRRIRKAFISERGGW
;
A
#
# COMPACT_ATOMS: atom_id res chain seq x y z
N MET A 1 14.99 3.94 -30.89
CA MET A 1 13.87 4.73 -30.32
C MET A 1 12.97 5.35 -31.39
N GLN A 2 13.50 6.13 -32.35
CA GLN A 2 12.67 6.76 -33.40
C GLN A 2 11.87 5.77 -34.25
N ILE A 3 12.47 4.63 -34.63
CA ILE A 3 11.78 3.57 -35.38
C ILE A 3 10.61 2.97 -34.57
N ALA A 4 10.87 2.60 -33.31
CA ALA A 4 9.84 2.07 -32.42
C ALA A 4 8.69 3.07 -32.19
N LYS A 5 9.02 4.36 -32.02
CA LYS A 5 8.02 5.43 -31.92
C LYS A 5 7.15 5.50 -33.19
N ALA A 6 7.76 5.49 -34.37
CA ALA A 6 7.02 5.53 -35.63
C ALA A 6 6.05 4.34 -35.76
N MET A 7 6.48 3.14 -35.40
CA MET A 7 5.64 1.94 -35.43
C MET A 7 4.50 1.96 -34.42
N ILE A 8 4.77 2.37 -33.16
CA ILE A 8 3.75 2.39 -32.10
C ILE A 8 2.64 3.41 -32.43
N GLN A 9 3.00 4.52 -33.06
CA GLN A 9 2.07 5.59 -33.42
C GLN A 9 1.39 5.38 -34.79
N ASP A 10 1.70 4.30 -35.49
CA ASP A 10 1.11 3.99 -36.78
C ASP A 10 -0.38 3.58 -36.60
N PRO A 11 -1.35 4.24 -37.25
CA PRO A 11 -2.76 3.89 -37.17
C PRO A 11 -3.10 2.47 -37.64
N ASP A 12 -2.25 1.84 -38.46
CA ASP A 12 -2.46 0.46 -38.91
C ASP A 12 -1.86 -0.57 -37.93
N VAL A 13 -1.25 -0.12 -36.83
CA VAL A 13 -0.59 -0.98 -35.84
C VAL A 13 -1.38 -1.01 -34.53
N LEU A 14 -1.81 -2.22 -34.15
CA LEU A 14 -2.35 -2.49 -32.82
C LEU A 14 -1.21 -2.75 -31.81
N THR A 15 -1.15 -1.94 -30.75
CA THR A 15 -0.26 -2.18 -29.62
C THR A 15 -0.97 -2.94 -28.51
N VAL A 16 -0.52 -4.16 -28.21
CA VAL A 16 -1.07 -4.97 -27.12
C VAL A 16 -0.18 -4.86 -25.89
N LEU A 17 -0.77 -4.51 -24.74
CA LEU A 17 -0.08 -4.36 -23.47
C LEU A 17 -0.69 -5.26 -22.39
N HIS A 18 0.02 -5.40 -21.28
CA HIS A 18 -0.51 -5.96 -20.04
C HIS A 18 -0.39 -4.93 -18.93
N ASN A 19 -1.49 -4.58 -18.26
CA ASN A 19 -1.55 -3.45 -17.34
C ASN A 19 -1.16 -2.11 -18.01
N ALA A 20 -1.77 -1.84 -19.17
CA ALA A 20 -1.48 -0.71 -20.07
C ALA A 20 -1.35 0.66 -19.39
N LYS A 21 -2.08 0.93 -18.30
CA LYS A 21 -1.98 2.21 -17.56
C LYS A 21 -0.53 2.52 -17.13
N PHE A 22 0.24 1.49 -16.76
CA PHE A 22 1.64 1.67 -16.36
C PHE A 22 2.51 2.10 -17.55
N ASP A 23 2.47 1.33 -18.64
CA ASP A 23 3.28 1.60 -19.83
C ASP A 23 2.85 2.88 -20.55
N LEU A 24 1.55 3.16 -20.66
CA LEU A 24 1.04 4.39 -21.29
C LEU A 24 1.50 5.64 -20.55
N ARG A 25 1.65 5.59 -19.21
CA ARG A 25 2.25 6.70 -18.45
C ARG A 25 3.71 6.92 -18.84
N VAL A 26 4.49 5.84 -18.92
CA VAL A 26 5.92 5.91 -19.30
C VAL A 26 6.08 6.38 -20.75
N LEU A 27 5.27 5.86 -21.67
CA LEU A 27 5.27 6.24 -23.08
C LEU A 27 4.88 7.72 -23.27
N SER A 28 3.89 8.21 -22.53
CA SER A 28 3.49 9.62 -22.54
C SER A 28 4.64 10.56 -22.15
N GLN A 29 5.43 10.19 -21.13
CA GLN A 29 6.64 10.95 -20.75
C GLN A 29 7.71 10.98 -21.85
N LEU A 30 7.72 9.98 -22.74
CA LEU A 30 8.60 9.92 -23.91
C LEU A 30 7.95 10.54 -25.17
N ASN A 31 6.76 11.16 -25.03
CA ASN A 31 5.95 11.67 -26.13
C ASN A 31 5.69 10.58 -27.18
N ILE A 32 5.32 9.38 -26.74
CA ILE A 32 4.91 8.24 -27.55
C ILE A 32 3.47 7.89 -27.19
N HIS A 33 2.57 7.95 -28.17
CA HIS A 33 1.15 7.69 -27.96
C HIS A 33 0.67 6.63 -28.95
N PRO A 34 0.42 5.38 -28.50
CA PRO A 34 -0.10 4.34 -29.39
C PRO A 34 -1.39 4.81 -30.08
N ALA A 35 -1.48 4.59 -31.40
CA ALA A 35 -2.69 4.96 -32.15
C ALA A 35 -3.88 4.06 -31.76
N HIS A 36 -3.61 2.75 -31.65
CA HIS A 36 -4.54 1.76 -31.12
C HIS A 36 -3.87 0.94 -30.03
N CYS A 37 -4.57 0.76 -28.91
CA CYS A 37 -4.07 0.00 -27.79
C CYS A 37 -5.14 -0.88 -27.18
N GLU A 38 -4.81 -2.16 -26.98
CA GLU A 38 -5.61 -3.10 -26.21
C GLU A 38 -4.81 -3.64 -25.02
N CYS A 39 -5.51 -4.07 -23.97
CA CYS A 39 -4.87 -4.55 -22.76
C CYS A 39 -5.42 -5.91 -22.29
N THR A 40 -4.53 -6.89 -22.20
CA THR A 40 -4.86 -8.26 -21.77
C THR A 40 -5.36 -8.31 -20.31
N MET A 41 -4.93 -7.38 -19.45
CA MET A 41 -5.43 -7.31 -18.07
C MET A 41 -6.89 -6.84 -18.01
N GLN A 42 -7.27 -5.88 -18.85
CA GLN A 42 -8.64 -5.39 -18.99
C GLN A 42 -9.54 -6.49 -19.57
N MET A 43 -9.05 -7.19 -20.61
CA MET A 43 -9.77 -8.35 -21.16
C MET A 43 -10.02 -9.43 -20.11
N ALA A 44 -8.99 -9.85 -19.38
CA ALA A 44 -9.12 -10.85 -18.32
C ALA A 44 -10.09 -10.41 -17.23
N TYR A 45 -10.08 -9.11 -16.88
CA TYR A 45 -11.02 -8.54 -15.91
C TYR A 45 -12.48 -8.59 -16.40
N LEU A 46 -12.74 -8.20 -17.64
CA LEU A 46 -14.08 -8.24 -18.24
C LEU A 46 -14.61 -9.68 -18.39
N LEU A 47 -13.71 -10.64 -18.62
CA LEU A 47 -14.03 -12.06 -18.69
C LEU A 47 -14.21 -12.71 -17.31
N GLY A 48 -13.98 -11.97 -16.21
CA GLY A 48 -14.12 -12.50 -14.85
C GLY A 48 -13.05 -13.53 -14.47
N GLU A 49 -11.86 -13.45 -15.06
CA GLU A 49 -10.76 -14.36 -14.72
C GLU A 49 -10.39 -14.23 -13.23
N PRO A 50 -10.19 -15.34 -12.51
CA PRO A 50 -9.88 -15.32 -11.07
C PRO A 50 -8.52 -14.69 -10.76
N ALA A 51 -7.65 -14.52 -11.76
CA ALA A 51 -6.37 -13.86 -11.62
C ALA A 51 -6.06 -13.00 -12.84
N LEU A 52 -5.67 -11.75 -12.60
CA LEU A 52 -5.42 -10.77 -13.65
C LEU A 52 -3.94 -10.59 -13.99
N SER A 53 -3.03 -11.16 -13.18
CA SER A 53 -1.60 -10.97 -13.40
C SER A 53 -1.11 -11.76 -14.61
N LEU A 54 -0.24 -11.15 -15.43
CA LEU A 54 0.36 -11.78 -16.61
C LEU A 54 0.90 -13.18 -16.34
N LYS A 55 1.61 -13.38 -15.23
CA LYS A 55 2.23 -14.67 -14.90
C LYS A 55 1.21 -15.79 -14.75
N VAL A 56 0.13 -15.52 -14.02
CA VAL A 56 -0.91 -16.52 -13.79
C VAL A 56 -1.70 -16.77 -15.07
N LEU A 57 -1.99 -15.72 -15.85
CA LEU A 57 -2.66 -15.86 -17.15
C LEU A 57 -1.81 -16.64 -18.16
N ALA A 58 -0.53 -16.29 -18.29
CA ALA A 58 0.41 -16.96 -19.20
C ALA A 58 0.57 -18.43 -18.85
N TYR A 59 0.68 -18.77 -17.57
CA TYR A 59 0.74 -20.16 -17.14
C TYR A 59 -0.56 -20.91 -17.43
N ARG A 60 -1.73 -20.32 -17.09
CA ARG A 60 -3.03 -21.00 -17.23
C ARG A 60 -3.48 -21.16 -18.68
N ILE A 61 -3.21 -20.18 -19.54
CA ILE A 61 -3.71 -20.15 -20.92
C ILE A 61 -2.73 -20.86 -21.86
N VAL A 62 -1.43 -20.61 -21.73
CA VAL A 62 -0.40 -21.08 -22.69
C VAL A 62 0.75 -21.87 -22.05
N GLY A 63 0.71 -22.14 -20.74
CA GLY A 63 1.73 -22.94 -20.05
C GLY A 63 3.08 -22.24 -19.88
N ILE A 64 3.17 -20.92 -20.07
CA ILE A 64 4.43 -20.18 -19.93
C ILE A 64 4.71 -19.89 -18.46
N GLU A 65 5.79 -20.45 -17.92
CA GLU A 65 6.28 -20.15 -16.58
C GLU A 65 7.16 -18.89 -16.58
N MET A 66 6.82 -17.93 -15.72
CA MET A 66 7.48 -16.64 -15.65
C MET A 66 8.11 -16.40 -14.27
N ARG A 67 9.33 -15.86 -14.24
CA ARG A 67 9.97 -15.44 -12.99
C ARG A 67 9.37 -14.12 -12.49
N THR A 68 9.20 -13.98 -11.18
CA THR A 68 8.78 -12.72 -10.55
C THR A 68 9.85 -11.65 -10.64
N TYR A 69 9.42 -10.37 -10.62
CA TYR A 69 10.35 -9.23 -10.57
C TYR A 69 11.33 -9.37 -9.40
N ASN A 70 10.83 -9.78 -8.23
CA ASN A 70 11.66 -10.03 -7.05
C ASN A 70 12.70 -11.13 -7.26
N GLN A 71 12.37 -12.21 -7.98
CA GLN A 71 13.35 -13.25 -8.32
C GLN A 71 14.42 -12.74 -9.28
N VAL A 72 14.05 -11.86 -10.21
CA VAL A 72 14.99 -11.26 -11.19
C VAL A 72 15.94 -10.29 -10.51
N THR A 73 15.43 -9.41 -9.64
CA THR A 73 16.25 -8.41 -8.94
C THR A 73 16.89 -8.93 -7.65
N TYR A 74 16.65 -10.19 -7.27
CA TYR A 74 17.07 -10.74 -5.98
C TYR A 74 18.58 -10.60 -5.77
N ALA A 75 19.39 -11.09 -6.71
CA ALA A 75 20.85 -11.08 -6.58
C ALA A 75 21.42 -9.66 -6.45
N ALA A 76 20.97 -8.74 -7.30
CA ALA A 76 21.35 -7.32 -7.23
C ALA A 76 20.90 -6.68 -5.90
N THR A 77 19.69 -7.00 -5.42
CA THR A 77 19.18 -6.54 -4.12
C THR A 77 20.05 -7.06 -2.98
N GLN A 78 20.46 -8.33 -3.00
CA GLN A 78 21.36 -8.89 -2.00
C GLN A 78 22.75 -8.24 -2.01
N ASN A 79 23.23 -7.80 -3.17
CA ASN A 79 24.49 -7.07 -3.30
C ASN A 79 24.39 -5.64 -2.73
N LYS A 80 23.31 -4.90 -3.06
CA LYS A 80 23.02 -3.59 -2.43
C LYS A 80 22.89 -3.73 -0.92
N ALA A 81 22.15 -4.75 -0.45
CA ALA A 81 22.00 -5.03 0.97
C ALA A 81 23.36 -5.30 1.65
N ARG A 82 24.24 -6.08 1.01
CA ARG A 82 25.60 -6.29 1.52
C ARG A 82 26.37 -4.98 1.63
N ALA A 83 26.39 -4.15 0.58
CA ALA A 83 27.09 -2.87 0.58
C ALA A 83 26.54 -1.92 1.67
N TYR A 84 25.22 -1.83 1.80
CA TYR A 84 24.54 -1.04 2.83
C TYR A 84 24.94 -1.51 4.24
N LEU A 85 24.87 -2.82 4.52
CA LEU A 85 25.27 -3.38 5.81
C LEU A 85 26.77 -3.19 6.10
N THR A 86 27.63 -3.24 5.08
CA THR A 86 29.06 -2.93 5.23
C THR A 86 29.28 -1.44 5.58
N ASN A 87 28.54 -0.51 4.97
CA ASN A 87 28.57 0.91 5.30
C ASN A 87 28.18 1.17 6.77
N ILE A 88 27.20 0.43 7.31
CA ILE A 88 26.87 0.48 8.75
C ILE A 88 28.09 0.09 9.59
N ILE A 89 28.80 -0.98 9.23
CA ILE A 89 29.95 -1.46 10.02
C ILE A 89 31.11 -0.46 10.01
N SER A 90 31.30 0.29 8.92
CA SER A 90 32.36 1.29 8.82
C SER A 90 32.10 2.57 9.63
N ARG A 91 30.89 2.73 10.20
CA ARG A 91 30.52 3.89 11.02
C ARG A 91 30.55 3.55 12.51
N GLU A 92 30.58 4.59 13.32
CA GLU A 92 30.31 4.49 14.76
C GLU A 92 28.83 4.78 15.03
N TRP A 93 28.30 4.08 16.02
CA TRP A 93 26.89 4.13 16.41
C TRP A 93 26.81 4.11 17.93
N ASP A 94 25.91 4.90 18.49
CA ASP A 94 25.71 4.93 19.94
C ASP A 94 25.23 3.58 20.45
N ASP A 95 25.62 3.25 21.68
CA ASP A 95 25.11 2.07 22.35
C ASP A 95 23.65 2.29 22.76
N PRO A 96 22.78 1.30 22.55
CA PRO A 96 21.38 1.42 22.93
C PRO A 96 21.24 1.48 24.45
N GLU A 97 20.22 2.21 24.91
CA GLU A 97 19.96 2.34 26.34
C GLU A 97 19.72 0.97 26.99
N PRO A 98 20.16 0.79 28.26
CA PRO A 98 19.90 -0.44 29.00
C PRO A 98 18.40 -0.62 29.22
N ILE A 99 17.88 -1.80 28.89
CA ILE A 99 16.47 -2.14 29.11
C ILE A 99 16.31 -2.97 30.38
N ILE A 100 15.34 -2.61 31.21
CA ILE A 100 14.98 -3.37 32.39
C ILE A 100 14.05 -4.51 31.95
N ARG A 101 14.38 -5.75 32.32
CA ARG A 101 13.54 -6.92 32.08
C ARG A 101 13.19 -7.59 33.40
N THR A 102 11.92 -7.82 33.64
CA THR A 102 11.43 -8.58 34.79
C THR A 102 11.42 -10.07 34.45
N GLY A 103 12.15 -10.86 35.21
CA GLY A 103 12.14 -12.33 35.14
C GLY A 103 10.80 -12.91 35.59
N LYS A 104 10.52 -14.16 35.21
CA LYS A 104 9.32 -14.90 35.64
C LYS A 104 9.22 -15.10 37.15
N ASP A 105 10.34 -14.93 37.85
CA ASP A 105 10.52 -15.01 39.31
C ASP A 105 10.42 -13.63 40.00
N GLY A 106 10.09 -12.57 39.27
CA GLY A 106 10.03 -11.19 39.79
C GLY A 106 11.40 -10.50 39.89
N THR A 107 12.50 -11.15 39.47
CA THR A 107 13.83 -10.52 39.51
C THR A 107 13.98 -9.47 38.42
N ILE A 108 14.48 -8.29 38.79
CA ILE A 108 14.77 -7.21 37.84
C ILE A 108 16.16 -7.44 37.27
N LYS A 109 16.26 -7.66 35.95
CA LYS A 109 17.53 -7.80 35.23
C LYS A 109 17.74 -6.63 34.28
N LEU A 110 18.87 -5.94 34.43
CA LEU A 110 19.33 -4.94 33.47
C LEU A 110 19.94 -5.65 32.26
N SER A 111 19.36 -5.46 31.08
CA SER A 111 19.83 -6.05 29.82
C SER A 111 20.37 -4.97 28.92
N PHE A 112 21.63 -5.11 28.51
CA PHE A 112 22.29 -4.22 27.56
C PHE A 112 22.09 -4.78 26.15
N PRO A 113 21.23 -4.18 25.31
CA PRO A 113 21.04 -4.65 23.95
C PRO A 113 22.36 -4.51 23.19
N LYS A 114 22.66 -5.44 22.27
CA LYS A 114 23.85 -5.26 21.43
C LYS A 114 23.67 -4.03 20.54
N ASN A 115 24.75 -3.26 20.41
CA ASN A 115 24.90 -2.21 19.40
C ASN A 115 24.53 -2.72 18.00
N ILE A 116 23.94 -1.84 17.19
CA ILE A 116 23.52 -2.14 15.82
C ILE A 116 24.67 -2.70 14.97
N LYS A 117 25.89 -2.18 15.14
CA LYS A 117 27.12 -2.69 14.49
C LYS A 117 27.36 -4.17 14.79
N GLY A 118 27.18 -4.58 16.05
CA GLY A 118 27.31 -5.99 16.46
C GLY A 118 26.17 -6.89 16.00
N LYS A 119 24.97 -6.34 15.78
CA LYS A 119 23.85 -7.06 15.15
C LYS A 119 24.13 -7.28 13.66
N VAL A 120 24.56 -6.24 12.95
CA VAL A 120 24.87 -6.28 11.51
C VAL A 120 26.06 -7.18 11.19
N LYS A 121 27.15 -7.12 11.98
CA LYS A 121 28.29 -8.06 11.84
C LYS A 121 27.84 -9.53 11.89
N ARG A 122 26.95 -9.87 12.83
CA ARG A 122 26.40 -11.23 12.95
C ARG A 122 25.51 -11.60 11.77
N LEU A 123 24.70 -10.67 11.27
CA LEU A 123 23.90 -10.89 10.07
C LEU A 123 24.78 -11.19 8.85
N LEU A 124 25.82 -10.38 8.62
CA LEU A 124 26.75 -10.60 7.51
C LEU A 124 27.53 -11.91 7.64
N ALA A 125 28.01 -12.24 8.85
CA ALA A 125 28.71 -13.51 9.08
C ALA A 125 27.79 -14.71 8.76
N LYS A 126 26.57 -14.71 9.29
CA LYS A 126 25.58 -15.75 8.99
C LYS A 126 25.28 -15.85 7.50
N ALA A 127 25.09 -14.71 6.83
CA ALA A 127 24.79 -14.68 5.39
C ALA A 127 25.99 -15.02 4.49
N MET A 128 27.20 -15.06 5.07
CA MET A 128 28.41 -15.57 4.42
C MET A 128 28.47 -17.10 4.57
N ASP A 129 28.11 -17.63 5.74
CA ASP A 129 28.05 -19.07 6.00
C ASP A 129 26.85 -19.75 5.29
N ASP A 130 25.73 -19.04 5.17
CA ASP A 130 24.50 -19.49 4.52
C ASP A 130 24.04 -18.47 3.46
N PRO A 131 24.34 -18.71 2.17
CA PRO A 131 23.94 -17.84 1.06
C PRO A 131 22.42 -17.71 0.87
N THR A 132 21.61 -18.57 1.50
CA THR A 132 20.14 -18.49 1.40
C THR A 132 19.55 -17.38 2.28
N ILE A 133 20.35 -16.82 3.19
CA ILE A 133 19.92 -15.73 4.05
C ILE A 133 19.71 -14.45 3.24
N ASP A 134 18.45 -14.07 3.09
CA ASP A 134 18.04 -12.80 2.52
C ASP A 134 18.39 -11.64 3.47
N ARG A 135 19.48 -10.93 3.16
CA ARG A 135 20.01 -9.80 3.94
C ARG A 135 19.02 -8.64 4.01
N TYR A 136 18.34 -8.35 2.89
CA TYR A 136 17.34 -7.29 2.81
C TYR A 136 16.18 -7.59 3.75
N SER A 137 15.59 -8.78 3.63
CA SER A 137 14.46 -9.19 4.48
C SER A 137 14.87 -9.28 5.95
N LYS A 138 16.09 -9.75 6.26
CA LYS A 138 16.59 -9.78 7.64
C LYS A 138 16.82 -8.40 8.23
N TRP A 139 17.27 -7.41 7.45
CA TRP A 139 17.37 -6.01 7.91
C TRP A 139 16.01 -5.47 8.34
N TYR A 140 14.99 -5.64 7.49
CA TYR A 140 13.64 -5.15 7.78
C TYR A 140 12.89 -5.98 8.84
N ALA A 141 13.35 -7.19 9.15
CA ALA A 141 12.88 -7.96 10.29
C ALA A 141 13.48 -7.50 11.63
N MET A 142 14.49 -6.62 11.63
CA MET A 142 15.03 -6.04 12.85
C MET A 142 14.06 -4.99 13.41
N ASP A 143 13.96 -4.96 14.73
CA ASP A 143 13.17 -3.95 15.46
C ASP A 143 13.67 -2.54 15.14
N GLU A 144 12.73 -1.64 14.83
CA GLU A 144 13.01 -0.25 14.49
C GLU A 144 13.67 0.49 15.65
N ASN A 145 13.10 0.30 16.84
CA ASN A 145 13.62 0.83 18.10
C ASN A 145 14.88 0.08 18.55
N GLY A 146 15.16 -1.07 17.94
CA GLY A 146 16.34 -1.89 18.16
C GLY A 146 17.61 -1.39 17.45
N GLY A 147 17.63 -0.14 16.99
CA GLY A 147 18.76 0.52 16.33
C GLY A 147 18.64 0.63 14.80
N ARG A 148 17.64 -0.01 14.17
CA ARG A 148 17.40 0.15 12.73
C ARG A 148 16.97 1.59 12.41
N GLY A 149 16.05 2.16 13.20
CA GLY A 149 15.54 3.53 12.99
C GLY A 149 16.65 4.58 13.07
N GLN A 150 17.59 4.43 14.00
CA GLN A 150 18.78 5.30 14.10
C GLN A 150 19.63 5.23 12.83
N VAL A 151 19.87 4.03 12.29
CA VAL A 151 20.64 3.87 11.06
C VAL A 151 19.90 4.51 9.87
N GLU A 152 18.62 4.23 9.72
CA GLU A 152 17.82 4.76 8.61
C GLU A 152 17.69 6.28 8.65
N ALA A 153 17.69 6.89 9.84
CA ALA A 153 17.73 8.34 10.01
C ALA A 153 19.05 8.97 9.55
N VAL A 154 20.17 8.25 9.63
CA VAL A 154 21.50 8.78 9.29
C VAL A 154 21.90 8.48 7.84
N ILE A 155 21.62 7.29 7.33
CA ILE A 155 22.07 6.85 5.99
C ILE A 155 20.94 6.52 5.02
N GLY A 156 19.69 6.79 5.41
CA GLY A 156 18.52 6.44 4.62
C GLY A 156 18.15 4.96 4.72
N ARG A 157 16.99 4.61 4.17
CA ARG A 157 16.49 3.22 4.15
C ARG A 157 17.26 2.36 3.15
N MET A 158 17.36 1.06 3.44
CA MET A 158 17.95 0.11 2.50
C MET A 158 17.02 -0.07 1.29
N GLU A 159 17.48 0.28 0.10
CA GLU A 159 16.70 0.16 -1.13
C GLU A 159 16.81 -1.25 -1.74
N ARG A 160 15.77 -1.64 -2.50
CA ARG A 160 15.86 -2.79 -3.41
C ARG A 160 16.63 -2.41 -4.67
N ALA A 161 17.09 -3.43 -5.39
CA ALA A 161 17.61 -3.21 -6.73
C ALA A 161 16.46 -3.06 -7.74
N TYR A 162 16.67 -2.17 -8.71
CA TYR A 162 15.83 -2.00 -9.88
C TYR A 162 16.34 -2.83 -11.06
N LEU A 163 15.56 -2.90 -12.14
CA LEU A 163 15.87 -3.75 -13.31
C LEU A 163 17.12 -3.27 -14.07
N ASP A 164 17.41 -1.97 -14.04
CA ASP A 164 18.61 -1.34 -14.59
C ASP A 164 19.88 -1.60 -13.77
N GLU A 165 19.74 -2.13 -12.55
CA GLU A 165 20.85 -2.57 -11.68
C GLU A 165 21.12 -4.08 -11.78
N VAL A 166 20.39 -4.79 -12.65
CA VAL A 166 20.59 -6.21 -12.95
C VAL A 166 21.45 -6.37 -14.21
N ASP A 167 22.09 -7.52 -14.37
CA ASP A 167 22.78 -7.87 -15.62
C ASP A 167 21.85 -7.65 -16.83
N PRO A 168 22.30 -6.91 -17.87
CA PRO A 168 21.46 -6.56 -19.01
C PRO A 168 20.84 -7.77 -19.72
N GLN A 169 21.52 -8.91 -19.80
CA GLN A 169 20.98 -10.11 -20.45
C GLN A 169 19.83 -10.73 -19.63
N ILE A 170 19.94 -10.67 -18.30
CA ILE A 170 18.87 -11.11 -17.40
C ILE A 170 17.66 -10.19 -17.52
N ALA A 171 17.89 -8.86 -17.55
CA ALA A 171 16.85 -7.86 -17.70
C ALA A 171 16.13 -7.98 -19.05
N GLU A 172 16.89 -8.13 -20.15
CA GLU A 172 16.37 -8.34 -21.50
C GLU A 172 15.52 -9.62 -21.57
N LYS A 173 16.02 -10.75 -21.03
CA LYS A 173 15.27 -12.01 -21.00
C LYS A 173 13.95 -11.88 -20.23
N TYR A 174 13.95 -11.11 -19.14
CA TYR A 174 12.73 -10.85 -18.37
C TYR A 174 11.72 -10.02 -19.17
N ALA A 175 12.16 -8.88 -19.72
CA ALA A 175 11.30 -7.98 -20.49
C ALA A 175 10.76 -8.64 -21.77
N LYS A 176 11.59 -9.40 -22.47
CA LYS A 176 11.20 -10.18 -23.65
C LYS A 176 10.10 -11.19 -23.32
N LEU A 177 10.24 -11.92 -22.21
CA LEU A 177 9.24 -12.92 -21.82
C LEU A 177 7.89 -12.27 -21.45
N ASP A 178 7.88 -11.09 -20.83
CA ASP A 178 6.65 -10.34 -20.56
C ASP A 178 5.94 -9.96 -21.89
N ALA A 179 6.68 -9.52 -22.91
CA ALA A 179 6.13 -9.23 -24.23
C ALA A 179 5.63 -10.49 -24.96
N GLU A 180 6.42 -11.58 -24.98
CA GLU A 180 6.05 -12.86 -25.60
C GLU A 180 4.81 -13.46 -24.93
N ALA A 181 4.75 -13.46 -23.60
CA ALA A 181 3.61 -13.95 -22.85
C ALA A 181 2.34 -13.13 -23.13
N THR A 182 2.46 -11.81 -23.17
CA THR A 182 1.33 -10.90 -23.49
C THR A 182 0.80 -11.19 -24.90
N PHE A 183 1.70 -11.32 -25.88
CA PHE A 183 1.33 -11.67 -27.25
C PHE A 183 0.71 -13.06 -27.35
N ALA A 184 1.22 -14.04 -26.61
CA ALA A 184 0.73 -15.41 -26.64
C ALA A 184 -0.67 -15.58 -26.03
N ILE A 185 -1.01 -14.86 -24.96
CA ILE A 185 -2.35 -14.94 -24.34
C ILE A 185 -3.40 -14.11 -25.07
N TYR A 186 -2.98 -13.10 -25.85
CA TYR A 186 -3.89 -12.15 -26.49
C TYR A 186 -4.93 -12.81 -27.40
N PRO A 187 -4.58 -13.71 -28.36
CA PRO A 187 -5.56 -14.31 -29.26
C PRO A 187 -6.68 -15.05 -28.52
N TYR A 188 -6.34 -15.74 -27.43
CA TYR A 188 -7.32 -16.42 -26.58
C TYR A 188 -8.27 -15.41 -25.94
N LEU A 189 -7.76 -14.42 -25.22
CA LEU A 189 -8.57 -13.41 -24.54
C LEU A 189 -9.41 -12.60 -25.52
N HIS A 190 -8.83 -12.17 -26.64
CA HIS A 190 -9.51 -11.40 -27.67
C HIS A 190 -10.66 -12.20 -28.31
N SER A 191 -10.45 -13.50 -28.59
CA SER A 191 -11.52 -14.35 -29.14
C SER A 191 -12.72 -14.46 -28.19
N GLN A 192 -12.48 -14.54 -26.88
CA GLN A 192 -13.52 -14.58 -25.87
C GLN A 192 -14.25 -13.23 -25.75
N ILE A 193 -13.52 -12.11 -25.77
CA ILE A 193 -14.12 -10.77 -25.80
C ILE A 193 -15.07 -10.61 -27.00
N GLN A 194 -14.68 -11.10 -28.18
CA GLN A 194 -15.53 -11.10 -29.37
C GLN A 194 -16.75 -12.02 -29.20
N GLU A 195 -16.56 -13.25 -28.71
CA GLU A 195 -17.64 -14.22 -28.49
C GLU A 195 -18.73 -13.69 -27.54
N TYR A 196 -18.33 -13.03 -26.45
CA TYR A 196 -19.26 -12.44 -25.49
C TYR A 196 -19.74 -11.02 -25.86
N GLY A 197 -19.31 -10.47 -26.99
CA GLY A 197 -19.71 -9.13 -27.45
C GLY A 197 -19.22 -7.98 -26.56
N LEU A 198 -18.08 -8.16 -25.88
CA LEU A 198 -17.55 -7.22 -24.88
C LEU A 198 -16.64 -6.13 -25.47
N GLN A 199 -16.39 -6.14 -26.79
CA GLN A 199 -15.45 -5.21 -27.45
C GLN A 199 -15.76 -3.74 -27.14
N GLY A 200 -17.01 -3.31 -27.24
CA GLY A 200 -17.38 -1.92 -26.96
C GLY A 200 -17.26 -1.52 -25.47
N VAL A 201 -17.20 -2.47 -24.54
CA VAL A 201 -16.89 -2.18 -23.13
C VAL A 201 -15.38 -2.08 -22.95
N LEU A 202 -14.61 -2.99 -23.56
CA LEU A 202 -13.15 -2.95 -23.56
C LEU A 202 -12.62 -1.61 -24.12
N GLU A 203 -13.17 -1.14 -25.24
CA GLU A 203 -12.80 0.14 -25.85
C GLU A 203 -13.02 1.31 -24.87
N ARG A 204 -14.19 1.39 -24.24
CA ARG A 204 -14.49 2.45 -23.24
C ARG A 204 -13.55 2.40 -22.05
N ASP A 205 -13.24 1.19 -21.54
CA ASP A 205 -12.31 1.02 -20.43
C ASP A 205 -10.89 1.47 -20.80
N MET A 206 -10.46 1.21 -22.03
CA MET A 206 -9.17 1.65 -22.56
C MET A 206 -9.12 3.16 -22.79
N ASP A 207 -10.18 3.75 -23.35
CA ASP A 207 -10.29 5.20 -23.63
C ASP A 207 -10.24 6.05 -22.35
N CYS A 208 -10.67 5.49 -21.22
CA CYS A 208 -10.60 6.18 -19.93
C CYS A 208 -9.18 6.23 -19.33
N ILE A 209 -8.26 5.36 -19.77
CA ILE A 209 -6.93 5.23 -19.16
C ILE A 209 -6.11 6.52 -19.25
N PRO A 210 -5.99 7.20 -20.40
CA PRO A 210 -5.24 8.46 -20.49
C PRO A 210 -5.74 9.53 -19.53
N MET A 211 -7.07 9.71 -19.45
CA MET A 211 -7.71 10.64 -18.51
C MET A 211 -7.40 10.26 -17.06
N ILE A 212 -7.44 8.97 -16.70
CA ILE A 212 -7.10 8.52 -15.35
C ILE A 212 -5.64 8.81 -15.03
N ILE A 213 -4.71 8.59 -15.97
CA ILE A 213 -3.29 8.92 -15.79
C ILE A 213 -3.14 10.41 -15.50
N GLU A 214 -3.79 11.27 -16.29
CA GLU A 214 -3.77 12.72 -16.09
C GLU A 214 -4.35 13.13 -14.73
N MET A 215 -5.47 12.53 -14.31
CA MET A 215 -6.05 12.77 -12.97
C MET A 215 -5.08 12.39 -11.84
N GLU A 216 -4.41 11.24 -11.95
CA GLU A 216 -3.41 10.81 -10.97
C GLU A 216 -2.19 11.73 -10.94
N ASP A 217 -1.74 12.21 -12.11
CA ASP A 217 -0.56 13.06 -12.24
C ASP A 217 -0.85 14.51 -11.79
N ASN A 218 -2.07 15.02 -12.02
CA ASN A 218 -2.50 16.33 -11.54
C ASN A 218 -2.67 16.39 -10.01
N GLY A 219 -3.14 15.30 -9.40
CA GLY A 219 -3.40 15.25 -7.96
C GLY A 219 -4.43 16.27 -7.47
N VAL A 220 -4.63 16.32 -6.15
CA VAL A 220 -5.56 17.27 -5.50
C VAL A 220 -4.82 18.05 -4.41
N LEU A 221 -4.92 19.38 -4.44
CA LEU A 221 -4.27 20.26 -3.46
C LEU A 221 -4.93 20.11 -2.08
N LEU A 222 -4.09 20.11 -1.04
CA LEU A 222 -4.52 19.87 0.33
C LEU A 222 -4.07 21.01 1.27
N ASP A 223 -5.01 21.51 2.06
CA ASP A 223 -4.74 22.40 3.19
C ASP A 223 -4.23 21.57 4.38
N VAL A 224 -2.91 21.51 4.52
CA VAL A 224 -2.26 20.76 5.59
C VAL A 224 -2.53 21.40 6.96
N ALA A 225 -2.66 22.72 7.05
CA ALA A 225 -2.91 23.40 8.31
C ALA A 225 -4.31 23.09 8.86
N GLU A 226 -5.33 23.04 7.98
CA GLU A 226 -6.67 22.60 8.37
C GLU A 226 -6.68 21.15 8.89
N LEU A 227 -5.90 20.27 8.26
CA LEU A 227 -5.75 18.89 8.74
C LEU A 227 -5.02 18.79 10.07
N GLU A 228 -4.00 19.61 10.31
CA GLU A 228 -3.31 19.69 11.61
C GLU A 228 -4.24 20.18 12.72
N SER A 229 -5.04 21.21 12.43
CA SER A 229 -6.08 21.69 13.36
C SER A 229 -7.10 20.59 13.66
N LEU A 230 -7.60 19.91 12.63
CA LEU A 230 -8.55 18.80 12.81
C LEU A 230 -7.92 17.63 13.57
N LYS A 231 -6.62 17.36 13.39
CA LYS A 231 -5.91 16.34 14.16
C LYS A 231 -5.98 16.65 15.65
N HIS A 232 -5.73 17.90 16.04
CA HIS A 232 -5.78 18.32 17.44
C HIS A 232 -7.19 18.14 18.04
N ASP A 233 -8.23 18.56 17.31
CA ASP A 233 -9.61 18.41 17.77
C ASP A 233 -10.01 16.94 17.90
N LEU A 234 -9.54 16.07 17.00
CA LEU A 234 -9.75 14.62 17.09
C LEU A 234 -8.98 13.98 18.25
N ASP A 235 -7.79 14.47 18.57
CA ASP A 235 -7.00 14.05 19.73
C ASP A 235 -7.80 14.35 21.02
N GLU A 236 -8.30 15.57 21.18
CA GLU A 236 -9.12 15.96 22.36
C GLU A 236 -10.42 15.14 22.48
N LEU A 237 -11.14 14.97 21.36
CA LEU A 237 -12.35 14.15 21.33
C LEU A 237 -12.07 12.69 21.70
N THR A 238 -10.95 12.14 21.23
CA THR A 238 -10.53 10.77 21.52
C THR A 238 -10.17 10.60 23.00
N GLU A 239 -9.42 11.54 23.58
CA GLU A 239 -9.05 11.52 25.00
C GLU A 239 -10.25 11.68 25.93
N SER A 240 -11.15 12.62 25.61
CA SER A 240 -12.41 12.81 26.34
C SER A 240 -13.27 11.55 26.28
N THR A 241 -13.43 10.96 25.10
CA THR A 241 -14.23 9.73 24.93
C THR A 241 -13.59 8.54 25.66
N GLN A 242 -12.25 8.43 25.67
CA GLN A 242 -11.54 7.41 26.44
C GLN A 242 -11.79 7.55 27.95
N THR A 243 -11.81 8.79 28.45
CA THR A 243 -12.12 9.08 29.85
C THR A 243 -13.55 8.67 30.19
N ASP A 244 -14.52 9.00 29.34
CA ASP A 244 -15.91 8.59 29.50
C ASP A 244 -16.07 7.06 29.51
N ILE A 245 -15.42 6.34 28.59
CA ILE A 245 -15.45 4.87 28.56
C ILE A 245 -14.89 4.29 29.86
N ASN A 246 -13.75 4.79 30.33
CA ASN A 246 -13.12 4.30 31.55
C ASN A 246 -13.99 4.56 32.78
N TYR A 247 -14.66 5.71 32.83
CA TYR A 247 -15.59 6.07 33.89
C TYR A 247 -16.81 5.13 33.91
N LEU A 248 -17.44 4.90 32.74
CA LEU A 248 -18.58 4.00 32.59
C LEU A 248 -18.21 2.54 32.91
N ALA A 249 -17.03 2.09 32.50
CA ALA A 249 -16.55 0.72 32.72
C ALA A 249 -15.95 0.48 34.13
N GLY A 250 -15.68 1.54 34.90
CA GLY A 250 -14.98 1.46 36.18
C GLY A 250 -13.51 1.00 36.11
N ARG A 251 -12.96 0.83 34.91
CA ARG A 251 -11.58 0.37 34.65
C ARG A 251 -11.09 0.89 33.30
N TYR A 252 -9.78 0.83 33.08
CA TYR A 252 -9.23 1.11 31.75
C TYR A 252 -9.63 0.02 30.76
N VAL A 253 -10.22 0.41 29.63
CA VAL A 253 -10.55 -0.48 28.51
C VAL A 253 -9.98 0.13 27.22
N ASN A 254 -9.22 -0.66 26.46
CA ASN A 254 -8.75 -0.27 25.14
C ASN A 254 -9.86 -0.52 24.09
N PRO A 255 -10.52 0.52 23.56
CA PRO A 255 -11.66 0.32 22.65
C PRO A 255 -11.23 -0.25 21.29
N ARG A 256 -9.94 -0.20 20.94
CA ARG A 256 -9.39 -0.84 19.73
C ARG A 256 -9.26 -2.36 19.85
N SER A 257 -9.24 -2.89 21.07
CA SER A 257 -9.16 -4.33 21.29
C SER A 257 -10.57 -4.94 21.29
N SER A 258 -10.92 -5.64 20.20
CA SER A 258 -12.19 -6.36 20.13
C SER A 258 -12.39 -7.29 21.32
N GLN A 259 -11.34 -7.98 21.77
CA GLN A 259 -11.40 -8.87 22.93
C GLN A 259 -11.76 -8.13 24.23
N GLN A 260 -11.16 -6.96 24.48
CA GLN A 260 -11.50 -6.17 25.68
C GLN A 260 -12.90 -5.57 25.59
N VAL A 261 -13.34 -5.17 24.40
CA VAL A 261 -14.70 -4.64 24.19
C VAL A 261 -15.74 -5.75 24.38
N VAL A 262 -15.55 -6.96 23.85
CA VAL A 262 -16.47 -8.08 24.08
C VAL A 262 -16.57 -8.39 25.58
N ALA A 263 -15.43 -8.54 26.26
CA ALA A 263 -15.41 -8.82 27.69
C ALA A 263 -16.14 -7.73 28.50
N LEU A 264 -15.94 -6.46 28.16
CA LEU A 264 -16.67 -5.35 28.77
C LEU A 264 -18.19 -5.47 28.54
N LEU A 265 -18.63 -5.68 27.30
CA LEU A 265 -20.06 -5.73 26.99
C LEU A 265 -20.75 -6.96 27.59
N GLN A 266 -20.04 -8.07 27.78
CA GLN A 266 -20.52 -9.25 28.51
C GLN A 266 -20.60 -8.97 30.03
N ASP A 267 -19.57 -8.35 30.62
CA ASP A 267 -19.56 -7.97 32.04
C ASP A 267 -20.72 -7.01 32.37
N GLU A 268 -21.08 -6.12 31.45
CA GLU A 268 -22.20 -5.18 31.55
C GLU A 268 -23.58 -5.82 31.24
N GLY A 269 -23.62 -7.11 30.87
CA GLY A 269 -24.85 -7.83 30.53
C GLY A 269 -25.52 -7.37 29.22
N ILE A 270 -24.79 -6.66 28.36
CA ILE A 270 -25.27 -6.16 27.06
C ILE A 270 -25.14 -7.26 25.99
N TYR A 271 -23.99 -7.93 25.97
CA TYR A 271 -23.74 -9.07 25.09
C TYR A 271 -24.10 -10.38 25.76
N THR A 272 -24.56 -11.33 24.96
CA THR A 272 -24.65 -12.74 25.38
C THR A 272 -23.30 -13.43 25.24
N ASP A 273 -23.11 -14.56 25.92
CA ASP A 273 -21.86 -15.36 25.85
C ASP A 273 -21.51 -15.84 24.43
N MET A 274 -22.49 -15.88 23.52
CA MET A 274 -22.29 -16.28 22.13
C MET A 274 -21.88 -15.12 21.20
N GLU A 275 -22.15 -13.87 21.60
CA GLU A 275 -21.81 -12.71 20.77
C GLU A 275 -20.33 -12.34 20.97
N THR A 276 -19.59 -12.27 19.87
CA THR A 276 -18.14 -12.02 19.87
C THR A 276 -17.73 -10.96 18.86
N SER A 277 -18.65 -10.49 18.01
CA SER A 277 -18.36 -9.43 17.05
C SER A 277 -18.46 -8.07 17.71
N THR A 278 -17.54 -7.18 17.36
CA THR A 278 -17.61 -5.76 17.72
C THR A 278 -17.64 -4.90 16.47
N ASP A 279 -18.08 -5.46 15.35
CA ASP A 279 -18.24 -4.70 14.12
C ASP A 279 -19.31 -3.63 14.29
N ALA A 280 -19.18 -2.53 13.56
CA ALA A 280 -20.08 -1.38 13.69
C ALA A 280 -21.56 -1.79 13.49
N SER A 281 -21.84 -2.70 12.55
CA SER A 281 -23.22 -3.17 12.30
C SER A 281 -23.82 -4.00 13.43
N VAL A 282 -22.98 -4.69 14.22
CA VAL A 282 -23.43 -5.45 15.39
C VAL A 282 -23.61 -4.51 16.57
N LEU A 283 -22.63 -3.61 16.81
CA LEU A 283 -22.72 -2.61 17.88
C LEU A 283 -23.93 -1.66 17.71
N ASP A 284 -24.32 -1.34 16.48
CA ASP A 284 -25.48 -0.46 16.21
C ASP A 284 -26.81 -1.04 16.73
N GLN A 285 -26.90 -2.37 16.91
CA GLN A 285 -28.07 -3.03 17.52
C GLN A 285 -28.21 -2.71 19.02
N TYR A 286 -27.11 -2.29 19.66
CA TYR A 286 -27.02 -2.01 21.10
C TYR A 286 -26.79 -0.51 21.37
N LYS A 287 -27.10 0.35 20.41
CA LYS A 287 -26.93 1.82 20.51
C LYS A 287 -27.73 2.48 21.64
N GLU A 288 -28.70 1.79 22.23
CA GLU A 288 -29.42 2.27 23.41
C GLU A 288 -28.50 2.38 24.64
N HIS A 289 -27.38 1.65 24.64
CA HIS A 289 -26.38 1.67 25.70
C HIS A 289 -25.31 2.74 25.43
N THR A 290 -25.19 3.72 26.34
CA THR A 290 -24.22 4.81 26.24
C THR A 290 -22.78 4.34 26.01
N ILE A 291 -22.37 3.27 26.69
CA ILE A 291 -21.00 2.73 26.57
C ILE A 291 -20.70 2.21 25.16
N VAL A 292 -21.69 1.62 24.48
CA VAL A 292 -21.57 1.16 23.09
C VAL A 292 -21.38 2.35 22.16
N ASN A 293 -22.17 3.42 22.32
CA ASN A 293 -22.02 4.63 21.52
C ASN A 293 -20.63 5.27 21.71
N LYS A 294 -20.15 5.37 22.94
CA LYS A 294 -18.81 5.92 23.23
C LYS A 294 -17.70 5.08 22.60
N ILE A 295 -17.81 3.75 22.61
CA ILE A 295 -16.85 2.87 21.92
C ILE A 295 -16.88 3.11 20.40
N GLN A 296 -18.06 3.25 19.81
CA GLN A 296 -18.21 3.55 18.38
C GLN A 296 -17.62 4.92 18.02
N ASP A 297 -17.90 5.96 18.82
CA ASP A 297 -17.34 7.30 18.65
C ASP A 297 -15.81 7.29 18.71
N TYR A 298 -15.23 6.63 19.73
CA TYR A 298 -13.77 6.49 19.86
C TYR A 298 -13.16 5.82 18.63
N ARG A 299 -13.75 4.72 18.15
CA ARG A 299 -13.28 4.02 16.94
C ARG A 299 -13.44 4.88 15.69
N ALA A 300 -14.51 5.68 15.60
CA ALA A 300 -14.72 6.61 14.51
C ALA A 300 -13.66 7.72 14.51
N TYR A 301 -13.41 8.39 15.64
CA TYR A 301 -12.41 9.46 15.76
C TYR A 301 -11.00 8.96 15.45
N THR A 302 -10.61 7.84 16.06
CA THR A 302 -9.28 7.25 15.81
C THR A 302 -9.08 6.79 14.37
N LYS A 303 -10.13 6.30 13.70
CA LYS A 303 -10.09 6.00 12.26
C LYS A 303 -10.01 7.28 11.42
N LEU A 304 -10.80 8.30 11.74
CA LEU A 304 -10.74 9.61 11.08
C LEU A 304 -9.33 10.18 11.13
N GLN A 305 -8.73 10.16 12.31
CA GLN A 305 -7.40 10.67 12.56
C GLN A 305 -6.32 9.85 11.84
N SER A 306 -6.22 8.55 12.11
CA SER A 306 -5.12 7.71 11.60
C SER A 306 -5.21 7.45 10.09
N THR A 307 -6.41 7.16 9.58
CA THR A 307 -6.60 6.73 8.19
C THR A 307 -6.66 7.92 7.25
N TYR A 308 -7.38 8.97 7.63
CA TYR A 308 -7.63 10.10 6.76
C TYR A 308 -6.72 11.27 7.11
N VAL A 309 -6.73 11.80 8.32
CA VAL A 309 -5.95 13.01 8.63
C VAL A 309 -4.45 12.75 8.49
N GLU A 310 -3.88 11.86 9.30
CA GLU A 310 -2.45 11.54 9.23
C GLU A 310 -2.08 10.86 7.91
N GLY A 311 -2.95 9.98 7.41
CA GLY A 311 -2.73 9.27 6.15
C GLY A 311 -2.66 10.21 4.96
N LEU A 312 -3.53 11.22 4.89
CA LEU A 312 -3.52 12.23 3.84
C LEU A 312 -2.29 13.13 3.97
N MET A 313 -2.00 13.64 5.18
CA MET A 313 -0.80 14.48 5.41
C MET A 313 0.49 13.77 4.97
N LYS A 314 0.65 12.48 5.31
CA LYS A 314 1.82 11.67 4.89
C LYS A 314 1.85 11.38 3.39
N SER A 315 0.73 11.54 2.68
CA SER A 315 0.61 11.30 1.25
C SER A 315 0.77 12.57 0.40
N VAL A 316 0.98 13.72 1.02
CA VAL A 316 1.21 14.98 0.31
C VAL A 316 2.57 14.94 -0.38
N GLY A 317 2.58 15.19 -1.69
CA GLY A 317 3.76 15.31 -2.52
C GLY A 317 4.50 16.63 -2.30
N ALA A 318 5.67 16.76 -2.92
CA ALA A 318 6.47 17.98 -2.84
C ALA A 318 5.77 19.21 -3.45
N ASP A 319 4.77 18.99 -4.30
CA ASP A 319 3.92 20.01 -4.93
C ASP A 319 2.71 20.40 -4.05
N GLY A 320 2.60 19.86 -2.83
CA GLY A 320 1.48 20.11 -1.93
C GLY A 320 0.21 19.33 -2.27
N ARG A 321 0.26 18.41 -3.24
CA ARG A 321 -0.91 17.67 -3.74
C ARG A 321 -0.87 16.21 -3.31
N VAL A 322 -2.05 15.60 -3.24
CA VAL A 322 -2.21 14.16 -3.02
C VAL A 322 -2.48 13.47 -4.35
N HIS A 323 -1.60 12.53 -4.72
CA HIS A 323 -1.69 11.75 -5.96
C HIS A 323 -2.22 10.35 -5.69
N THR A 324 -3.54 10.20 -5.59
CA THR A 324 -4.17 8.88 -5.43
C THR A 324 -3.92 7.98 -6.64
N LYS A 325 -3.98 6.67 -6.46
CA LYS A 325 -3.90 5.67 -7.53
C LYS A 325 -5.27 5.04 -7.76
N PHE A 326 -5.78 5.16 -8.97
CA PHE A 326 -7.03 4.56 -9.43
C PHE A 326 -6.80 3.19 -10.05
N SER A 327 -7.67 2.24 -9.80
CA SER A 327 -7.67 0.93 -10.44
C SER A 327 -8.97 0.74 -11.19
N THR A 328 -8.87 0.36 -12.47
CA THR A 328 -9.99 0.08 -13.38
C THR A 328 -10.44 -1.37 -13.31
N THR A 329 -9.59 -2.28 -12.82
CA THR A 329 -9.81 -3.74 -12.86
C THR A 329 -9.96 -4.37 -11.47
N ARG A 330 -10.43 -3.61 -10.48
CA ARG A 330 -10.47 -4.06 -9.07
C ARG A 330 -11.86 -4.39 -8.53
N THR A 331 -12.88 -3.61 -8.87
CA THR A 331 -14.22 -3.83 -8.30
C THR A 331 -15.02 -4.75 -9.20
N GLU A 332 -15.91 -5.59 -8.69
CA GLU A 332 -16.77 -6.43 -9.57
C GLU A 332 -17.77 -5.59 -10.38
N THR A 333 -18.13 -4.41 -9.87
CA THR A 333 -19.15 -3.53 -10.46
C THR A 333 -18.65 -2.65 -11.61
N GLY A 334 -17.38 -2.73 -12.01
CA GLY A 334 -16.78 -1.83 -13.01
C GLY A 334 -16.42 -0.43 -12.51
N ARG A 335 -16.64 -0.12 -11.22
CA ARG A 335 -16.28 1.17 -10.62
C ARG A 335 -14.77 1.30 -10.41
N LEU A 336 -14.26 2.52 -10.57
CA LEU A 336 -12.89 2.86 -10.15
C LEU A 336 -12.71 2.64 -8.66
N ALA A 337 -11.56 2.10 -8.28
CA ALA A 337 -11.12 2.02 -6.89
C ALA A 337 -9.88 2.89 -6.67
N SER A 338 -9.91 3.75 -5.64
CA SER A 338 -8.78 4.60 -5.23
C SER A 338 -7.94 3.95 -4.13
N SER A 339 -6.64 4.22 -4.13
CA SER A 339 -5.70 3.73 -3.12
C SER A 339 -4.49 4.64 -2.99
N LYS A 340 -3.81 4.59 -1.84
CA LYS A 340 -2.59 5.36 -1.55
C LYS A 340 -2.71 6.87 -1.85
N PRO A 341 -3.65 7.59 -1.22
CA PRO A 341 -4.67 7.17 -0.26
C PRO A 341 -6.04 6.89 -0.92
N ALA A 342 -6.94 6.19 -0.21
CA ALA A 342 -8.27 5.85 -0.71
C ALA A 342 -9.26 7.02 -0.52
N LEU A 343 -9.31 7.93 -1.49
CA LEU A 343 -10.12 9.16 -1.43
C LEU A 343 -11.63 8.89 -1.44
N GLN A 344 -12.08 7.80 -2.07
CA GLN A 344 -13.51 7.48 -2.17
C GLN A 344 -14.15 7.07 -0.82
N ASN A 345 -13.34 6.70 0.18
CA ASN A 345 -13.84 6.21 1.46
C ASN A 345 -14.04 7.33 2.50
N ILE A 346 -13.65 8.57 2.20
CA ILE A 346 -13.78 9.71 3.13
C ILE A 346 -15.27 9.92 3.47
N PRO A 347 -15.67 9.91 4.76
CA PRO A 347 -17.08 10.03 5.14
C PRO A 347 -17.77 11.29 4.61
N VAL A 348 -19.01 11.12 4.12
CA VAL A 348 -19.81 12.21 3.50
C VAL A 348 -20.73 12.91 4.51
N ARG A 349 -21.29 12.14 5.44
CA ARG A 349 -22.48 12.54 6.21
C ARG A 349 -22.17 13.09 7.61
N THR A 350 -20.93 13.02 8.06
CA THR A 350 -20.51 13.51 9.38
C THR A 350 -19.87 14.88 9.26
N GLU A 351 -19.99 15.72 10.29
CA GLU A 351 -19.39 17.06 10.28
C GLU A 351 -17.85 16.98 10.21
N LEU A 352 -17.24 16.07 10.98
CA LEU A 352 -15.80 15.80 10.90
C LEU A 352 -15.38 15.31 9.51
N GLY A 353 -16.19 14.46 8.86
CA GLY A 353 -15.94 14.02 7.49
C GLY A 353 -16.03 15.15 6.47
N ARG A 354 -16.99 16.08 6.64
CA ARG A 354 -17.07 17.30 5.83
C ARG A 354 -15.87 18.20 6.05
N ARG A 355 -15.36 18.30 7.27
CA ARG A 355 -14.15 19.09 7.57
C ARG A 355 -12.91 18.51 6.90
N ILE A 356 -12.73 17.18 6.89
CA ILE A 356 -11.68 16.54 6.07
C ILE A 356 -11.82 16.93 4.59
N ARG A 357 -13.05 17.00 4.06
CA ARG A 357 -13.29 17.40 2.66
C ARG A 357 -13.00 18.88 2.40
N LYS A 358 -13.23 19.77 3.38
CA LYS A 358 -12.87 21.19 3.28
C LYS A 358 -11.36 21.40 3.13
N ALA A 359 -10.55 20.47 3.64
CA ALA A 359 -9.11 20.51 3.44
C ALA A 359 -8.70 20.26 1.98
N PHE A 360 -9.56 19.73 1.11
CA PHE A 360 -9.28 19.65 -0.32
C PHE A 360 -9.66 20.98 -0.96
N ILE A 361 -8.65 21.75 -1.34
CA ILE A 361 -8.79 23.14 -1.77
C ILE A 361 -8.44 23.30 -3.24
N SER A 362 -8.91 24.39 -3.85
CA SER A 362 -8.50 24.80 -5.19
C SER A 362 -7.28 25.72 -5.10
N GLU A 363 -6.36 25.58 -6.07
CA GLU A 363 -5.16 26.43 -6.16
C GLU A 363 -5.50 27.89 -6.46
N ARG A 364 -6.60 28.11 -7.18
CA ARG A 364 -7.22 29.43 -7.37
C ARG A 364 -8.50 29.44 -6.55
N GLY A 365 -8.51 30.19 -5.45
CA GLY A 365 -9.70 30.29 -4.58
C GLY A 365 -10.95 30.64 -5.40
N GLY A 366 -12.04 29.88 -5.19
CA GLY A 366 -13.36 30.19 -5.73
C GLY A 366 -13.80 29.45 -7.01
N TRP A 367 -13.18 28.32 -7.35
CA TRP A 367 -13.75 27.38 -8.32
C TRP A 367 -14.71 26.38 -7.67
#